data_AF-A0A7C5RY36-F1
#
_entry.id   AF-A0A7C5RY36-F1
#
_cell.length_a   1.000
_cell.length_b   1.000
_cell.length_c   1.000
_cell.angle_alpha   90.00
_cell.angle_beta   90.00
_cell.angle_gamma   90.00
#
_symmetry.space_group_name_H-M   'P 1'
#
loop_
_entity.id
_entity.type
_entity.pdbx_description
1 polymer ?
#
loop_
_entity_poly.entity_id
_entity_poly.type
_entity_poly.pdbx_seq_one_letter_code
_entity_poly.pdbx_strand_id
1 'polypeptide(L)'
;MKQKILIFSLLILVLSSSVFALSWDQWLAKWGEVFIGPSTGVSITGYATATPSCTDSDGGINYYVKGTASYSYGAKYYNYSDYCFSSTGLYERYCSGNYVYGTTYYCPYGCSNGACINVNETQACTDSDGGSNYYVKGTTKGIDGTKTDYCGKEEGVSDNPNQLV
;
A
#
# COMPACT_ATOMS: atom_id res chain seq x y z
N MET A 1 13.76 64.45 15.88
CA MET A 1 14.26 63.72 14.70
C MET A 1 13.73 62.28 14.78
N LYS A 2 13.06 61.82 13.71
CA LYS A 2 12.75 60.43 13.27
C LYS A 2 12.84 59.31 14.35
N GLN A 3 11.82 58.50 14.64
CA GLN A 3 11.19 57.54 13.72
C GLN A 3 9.97 56.86 14.39
N LYS A 4 8.96 56.53 13.59
CA LYS A 4 7.74 55.80 13.97
C LYS A 4 8.07 54.32 14.25
N ILE A 5 7.69 53.79 15.42
CA ILE A 5 7.74 52.34 15.70
C ILE A 5 6.33 51.78 15.49
N LEU A 6 6.27 50.79 14.59
CA LEU A 6 5.09 50.07 14.13
C LEU A 6 4.43 49.26 15.25
N ILE A 7 3.10 49.33 15.25
CA ILE A 7 2.16 48.53 16.05
C ILE A 7 2.14 47.11 15.50
N PHE A 8 2.58 46.12 16.28
CA PHE A 8 2.34 44.69 16.04
C PHE A 8 2.36 43.94 17.38
N SER A 9 1.29 44.03 18.17
CA SER A 9 1.11 43.11 19.29
C SER A 9 -0.35 43.09 19.74
N LEU A 10 -1.20 42.47 18.93
CA LEU A 10 -2.58 42.16 19.31
C LEU A 10 -2.99 40.88 18.58
N LEU A 11 -2.80 39.74 19.26
CA LEU A 11 -3.53 38.46 19.17
C LEU A 11 -2.65 37.29 19.65
N ILE A 12 -2.25 37.35 20.91
CA ILE A 12 -1.92 36.17 21.71
C ILE A 12 -2.87 36.21 22.91
N LEU A 13 -3.41 35.04 23.29
CA LEU A 13 -4.48 34.72 24.29
C LEU A 13 -5.86 34.58 23.61
N VAL A 14 -6.59 33.45 23.64
CA VAL A 14 -6.75 32.33 24.60
C VAL A 14 -7.29 31.12 23.80
N LEU A 15 -6.91 29.87 24.09
CA LEU A 15 -7.75 28.78 24.65
C LEU A 15 -6.82 27.56 24.86
N SER A 16 -6.35 27.34 26.09
CA SER A 16 -6.94 26.46 27.11
C SER A 16 -6.75 24.96 26.82
N SER A 17 -5.74 24.40 27.50
CA SER A 17 -5.77 23.07 28.14
C SER A 17 -6.28 21.88 27.31
N SER A 18 -5.37 21.32 26.52
CA SER A 18 -5.29 19.86 26.31
C SER A 18 -3.83 19.45 26.19
N VAL A 19 -3.06 19.75 27.25
CA VAL A 19 -1.93 18.89 27.63
C VAL A 19 -2.55 17.71 28.37
N PHE A 20 -2.87 16.63 27.65
CA PHE A 20 -3.04 15.31 28.24
C PHE A 20 -2.49 14.26 27.26
N ALA A 21 -1.34 13.74 27.66
CA ALA A 21 -0.68 12.53 27.16
C ALA A 21 -0.11 12.58 25.73
N LEU A 22 0.79 13.53 25.47
CA LEU A 22 2.08 13.07 24.95
C LEU A 22 2.69 12.25 26.09
N SER A 23 2.66 10.93 25.99
CA SER A 23 3.29 10.02 26.94
C SER A 23 4.80 10.26 26.92
N TRP A 24 5.25 11.23 27.72
CA TRP A 24 6.65 11.49 28.01
C TRP A 24 7.16 10.50 29.07
N ASP A 25 6.89 9.21 28.86
CA ASP A 25 7.49 8.10 29.62
C ASP A 25 8.09 7.08 28.68
N GLN A 26 9.08 7.52 27.92
CA GLN A 26 10.15 6.62 27.48
C GLN A 26 11.50 7.34 27.48
N TRP A 27 11.76 8.06 28.57
CA TRP A 27 13.11 8.17 29.11
C TRP A 27 13.22 7.26 30.34
N LEU A 28 13.19 5.96 30.09
CA LEU A 28 14.17 5.11 30.74
C LEU A 28 14.97 4.52 29.60
N ALA A 29 16.09 5.18 29.32
CA ALA A 29 17.22 4.50 28.75
C ALA A 29 17.36 3.18 29.52
N LYS A 30 17.08 2.06 28.83
CA LYS A 30 17.39 0.73 29.35
C LYS A 30 18.91 0.56 29.23
N TRP A 31 19.66 1.35 29.99
CA TRP A 31 20.92 0.89 30.53
C TRP A 31 20.51 -0.15 31.55
N GLY A 32 20.54 -1.41 31.12
CA GLY A 32 20.67 -2.48 32.10
C GLY A 32 21.99 -2.22 32.82
N GLU A 33 21.93 -1.54 33.96
CA GLU A 33 23.02 -1.55 34.91
C GLU A 33 23.15 -2.99 35.41
N VAL A 34 24.09 -3.72 34.82
CA VAL A 34 24.55 -4.98 35.39
C VAL A 34 25.33 -4.59 36.64
N PHE A 35 24.67 -4.69 37.80
CA PHE A 35 25.36 -4.64 39.09
C PHE A 35 26.25 -5.87 39.24
N ILE A 36 27.52 -5.76 38.85
CA ILE A 36 28.53 -6.79 39.15
C ILE A 36 29.04 -6.52 40.56
N GLY A 37 28.35 -7.07 41.56
CA GLY A 37 28.95 -7.26 42.88
C GLY A 37 30.13 -8.24 42.79
N PRO A 38 31.06 -8.26 43.76
CA PRO A 38 32.15 -9.22 43.80
C PRO A 38 31.61 -10.59 44.24
N SER A 39 30.88 -11.26 43.36
CA SER A 39 30.54 -12.67 43.51
C SER A 39 31.45 -13.49 42.61
N THR A 40 32.23 -14.34 43.25
CA THR A 40 32.97 -15.43 42.66
C THR A 40 32.10 -16.21 41.66
N GLY A 41 32.39 -16.09 40.36
CA GLY A 41 32.10 -17.12 39.35
C GLY A 41 30.63 -17.34 38.96
N VAL A 42 29.90 -16.31 38.54
CA VAL A 42 28.63 -16.48 37.81
C VAL A 42 28.87 -16.30 36.32
N SER A 43 28.95 -17.41 35.59
CA SER A 43 28.97 -17.43 34.12
C SER A 43 27.55 -17.18 33.58
N ILE A 44 27.21 -15.93 33.29
CA ILE A 44 26.01 -15.59 32.53
C ILE A 44 26.26 -15.79 31.02
N THR A 45 26.32 -17.04 30.56
CA THR A 45 26.17 -17.35 29.13
C THR A 45 24.68 -17.31 28.77
N GLY A 46 24.05 -16.14 28.92
CA GLY A 46 22.69 -15.88 28.47
C GLY A 46 22.70 -15.58 26.97
N TYR A 47 22.74 -16.61 26.14
CA TYR A 47 22.44 -16.45 24.72
C TYR A 47 20.97 -16.03 24.60
N ALA A 48 20.72 -14.76 24.30
CA ALA A 48 19.40 -14.32 23.86
C ALA A 48 19.08 -15.09 22.56
N THR A 49 18.26 -16.13 22.68
CA THR A 49 17.81 -16.90 21.52
C THR A 49 16.94 -15.98 20.68
N ALA A 50 17.43 -15.62 19.50
CA ALA A 50 16.68 -14.83 18.55
C ALA A 50 15.41 -15.59 18.15
N THR A 51 14.25 -15.05 18.49
CA THR A 51 12.97 -15.58 18.05
C THR A 51 12.68 -15.07 16.64
N PRO A 52 12.30 -15.94 15.68
CA PRO A 52 11.86 -15.48 14.38
C PRO A 52 10.61 -14.60 14.52
N SER A 53 10.48 -13.60 13.66
CA SER A 53 9.23 -12.84 13.54
C SER A 53 8.96 -12.48 12.08
N CYS A 54 7.69 -12.30 11.76
CA CYS A 54 7.21 -11.94 10.43
C CYS A 54 6.18 -10.80 10.54
N THR A 55 6.26 -9.83 9.63
CA THR A 55 5.24 -8.79 9.48
C THR A 55 4.83 -8.65 8.02
N ASP A 56 3.56 -8.38 7.78
CA ASP A 56 2.99 -8.27 6.45
C ASP A 56 2.35 -6.90 6.23
N SER A 57 2.64 -6.26 5.11
CA SER A 57 2.23 -4.86 4.88
C SER A 57 0.78 -4.71 4.42
N ASP A 58 0.15 -5.78 3.94
CA ASP A 58 -1.23 -5.81 3.42
C ASP A 58 -2.19 -6.66 4.27
N GLY A 59 -1.69 -7.22 5.37
CA GLY A 59 -2.48 -7.96 6.34
C GLY A 59 -2.59 -9.47 6.10
N GLY A 60 -1.74 -10.06 5.26
CA GLY A 60 -1.69 -11.51 5.05
C GLY A 60 -1.85 -11.86 3.59
N ILE A 61 -2.84 -12.68 3.25
CA ILE A 61 -3.13 -12.99 1.85
C ILE A 61 -4.10 -11.92 1.32
N ASN A 62 -3.60 -10.98 0.53
CA ASN A 62 -4.36 -9.91 -0.12
C ASN A 62 -3.92 -9.69 -1.57
N TYR A 63 -4.55 -10.45 -2.48
CA TYR A 63 -4.21 -10.41 -3.90
C TYR A 63 -4.39 -9.06 -4.62
N TYR A 64 -5.07 -8.08 -4.02
CA TYR A 64 -5.42 -6.81 -4.67
C TYR A 64 -4.60 -5.62 -4.18
N VAL A 65 -3.78 -5.80 -3.15
CA VAL A 65 -2.89 -4.76 -2.63
C VAL A 65 -1.48 -5.29 -2.73
N LYS A 66 -0.56 -4.51 -3.27
CA LYS A 66 0.83 -4.92 -3.29
C LYS A 66 1.38 -4.94 -1.85
N GLY A 67 1.72 -6.12 -1.39
CA GLY A 67 2.30 -6.43 -0.09
C GLY A 67 3.81 -6.67 -0.11
N THR A 68 4.34 -6.80 1.10
CA THR A 68 5.71 -7.22 1.39
C THR A 68 5.74 -7.88 2.76
N ALA A 69 6.04 -9.18 2.76
CA ALA A 69 6.29 -9.95 3.96
C ALA A 69 7.76 -9.78 4.40
N SER A 70 7.95 -9.29 5.61
CA SER A 70 9.26 -9.03 6.21
C SER A 70 9.56 -10.06 7.30
N TYR A 71 10.69 -10.76 7.17
CA TYR A 71 11.15 -11.78 8.11
C TYR A 71 12.39 -11.29 8.87
N SER A 72 12.40 -11.48 10.19
CA SER A 72 13.58 -11.21 11.01
C SER A 72 13.97 -12.40 11.88
N TYR A 73 15.28 -12.63 12.00
CA TYR A 73 15.87 -13.65 12.87
C TYR A 73 17.21 -13.15 13.41
N GLY A 74 17.18 -12.63 14.63
CA GLY A 74 18.34 -12.03 15.28
C GLY A 74 18.71 -10.72 14.58
N ALA A 75 19.97 -10.59 14.15
CA ALA A 75 20.42 -9.45 13.37
C ALA A 75 20.09 -9.54 11.86
N LYS A 76 19.46 -10.64 11.41
CA LYS A 76 19.14 -10.84 9.99
C LYS A 76 17.73 -10.34 9.70
N TYR A 77 17.58 -9.69 8.55
CA TYR A 77 16.32 -9.13 8.08
C TYR A 77 16.17 -9.36 6.56
N TYR A 78 14.99 -9.80 6.14
CA TYR A 78 14.66 -10.13 4.75
C TYR A 78 13.28 -9.59 4.38
N ASN A 79 13.12 -9.11 3.15
CA ASN A 79 11.83 -8.67 2.60
C ASN A 79 11.48 -9.51 1.38
N TYR A 80 10.22 -9.89 1.28
CA TYR A 80 9.67 -10.63 0.16
C TYR A 80 8.40 -9.91 -0.32
N SER A 81 8.52 -9.21 -1.44
CA SER A 81 7.38 -8.51 -2.04
C SER A 81 6.62 -9.40 -3.02
N ASP A 82 5.34 -9.08 -3.20
CA ASP A 82 4.52 -9.68 -4.23
C ASP A 82 5.00 -9.29 -5.61
N TYR A 83 4.78 -10.18 -6.56
CA TYR A 83 5.15 -9.93 -7.95
C TYR A 83 4.28 -10.69 -8.93
N CYS A 84 4.07 -10.08 -10.09
CA CYS A 84 3.43 -10.73 -11.21
C CYS A 84 4.46 -11.61 -11.94
N PHE A 85 4.24 -12.92 -11.98
CA PHE A 85 5.08 -13.85 -12.74
C PHE A 85 4.59 -14.08 -14.17
N SER A 86 3.38 -13.62 -14.49
CA SER A 86 2.84 -13.52 -15.84
C SER A 86 1.84 -12.35 -15.92
N SER A 87 1.21 -12.14 -17.09
CA SER A 87 0.17 -11.11 -17.25
C SER A 87 -1.07 -11.33 -16.38
N THR A 88 -1.30 -12.56 -15.91
CA THR A 88 -2.44 -12.91 -15.04
C THR A 88 -2.03 -13.61 -13.75
N GLY A 89 -0.78 -14.06 -13.62
CA GLY A 89 -0.29 -14.79 -12.46
C GLY A 89 0.39 -13.89 -11.45
N LEU A 90 -0.12 -13.90 -10.21
CA LEU A 90 0.43 -13.26 -9.02
C LEU A 90 1.10 -14.29 -8.12
N TYR A 91 2.32 -13.99 -7.67
CA TYR A 91 2.97 -14.70 -6.57
C TYR A 91 2.88 -13.82 -5.32
N GLU A 92 2.02 -14.24 -4.40
CA GLU A 92 1.75 -13.60 -3.12
C GLU A 92 2.76 -14.03 -2.07
N ARG A 93 3.26 -13.09 -1.27
CA ARG A 93 4.16 -13.28 -0.14
C ARG A 93 3.45 -12.84 1.12
N TYR A 94 3.23 -13.79 2.03
CA TYR A 94 2.47 -13.49 3.23
C TYR A 94 3.10 -14.06 4.50
N CYS A 95 2.76 -13.48 5.65
CA CYS A 95 3.13 -14.03 6.94
C CYS A 95 2.10 -15.05 7.45
N SER A 96 2.58 -16.22 7.90
CA SER A 96 1.78 -17.15 8.72
C SER A 96 2.55 -17.48 9.99
N GLY A 97 2.03 -17.02 11.12
CA GLY A 97 2.79 -16.98 12.37
C GLY A 97 4.07 -16.15 12.22
N ASN A 98 5.21 -16.73 12.57
CA ASN A 98 6.51 -16.05 12.56
C ASN A 98 7.33 -16.28 11.27
N TYR A 99 6.74 -16.85 10.23
CA TYR A 99 7.44 -17.23 9.00
C TYR A 99 6.75 -16.68 7.76
N VAL A 100 7.56 -16.42 6.72
CA VAL A 100 7.10 -16.00 5.40
C VAL A 100 6.76 -17.23 4.56
N TYR A 101 5.61 -17.18 3.91
CA TYR A 101 5.14 -18.16 2.95
C TYR A 101 4.87 -17.50 1.60
N GLY A 102 4.59 -18.32 0.60
CA GLY A 102 4.18 -17.83 -0.71
C GLY A 102 3.08 -18.69 -1.31
N THR A 103 2.17 -18.07 -2.05
CA THR A 103 1.12 -18.75 -2.81
C THR A 103 0.95 -18.11 -4.18
N THR A 104 0.49 -18.88 -5.16
CA THR A 104 0.18 -18.37 -6.50
C THR A 104 -1.32 -18.16 -6.64
N TYR A 105 -1.70 -17.07 -7.31
CA TYR A 105 -3.09 -16.75 -7.64
C TYR A 105 -3.20 -16.23 -9.07
N TYR A 106 -4.28 -16.58 -9.77
CA TYR A 106 -4.55 -16.09 -11.11
C TYR A 106 -5.58 -14.95 -11.05
N CYS A 107 -5.12 -13.74 -11.32
CA CYS A 107 -5.92 -12.53 -11.31
C CYS A 107 -6.94 -12.53 -12.47
N PRO A 108 -8.25 -12.38 -12.19
CA PRO A 108 -9.29 -12.40 -13.21
C PRO A 108 -9.15 -11.34 -14.30
N TYR A 109 -8.61 -10.16 -13.94
CA TYR A 109 -8.48 -8.99 -14.83
C TYR A 109 -7.02 -8.63 -15.12
N GLY A 110 -6.10 -9.57 -14.85
CA GLY A 110 -4.67 -9.34 -15.02
C GLY A 110 -3.96 -8.93 -13.73
N CYS A 111 -2.65 -9.12 -13.74
CA CYS A 111 -1.73 -8.75 -12.67
C CYS A 111 -0.87 -7.59 -13.13
N SER A 112 -0.77 -6.56 -12.30
CA SER A 112 0.09 -5.40 -12.54
C SER A 112 0.75 -4.96 -11.24
N ASN A 113 2.05 -4.64 -11.31
CA ASN A 113 2.84 -4.12 -10.19
C ASN A 113 2.85 -4.99 -8.91
N GLY A 114 2.57 -6.29 -9.01
CA GLY A 114 2.50 -7.19 -7.85
C GLY A 114 1.15 -7.18 -7.15
N ALA A 115 0.07 -6.81 -7.85
CA ALA A 115 -1.30 -6.95 -7.37
C ALA A 115 -2.25 -7.28 -8.54
N CYS A 116 -3.38 -7.89 -8.22
CA CYS A 116 -4.47 -8.07 -9.17
C CYS A 116 -5.16 -6.75 -9.46
N ILE A 117 -5.49 -6.54 -10.74
CA ILE A 117 -6.24 -5.37 -11.17
C ILE A 117 -7.67 -5.47 -10.65
N ASN A 118 -8.11 -4.45 -9.91
CA ASN A 118 -9.48 -4.31 -9.41
C ASN A 118 -10.30 -3.45 -10.38
N VAL A 119 -11.37 -4.00 -10.94
CA VAL A 119 -12.27 -3.29 -11.87
C VAL A 119 -13.15 -2.25 -11.19
N ASN A 120 -13.30 -2.30 -9.86
CA ASN A 120 -14.16 -1.40 -9.10
C ASN A 120 -13.41 -0.16 -8.58
N GLU A 121 -12.08 -0.19 -8.55
CA GLU A 121 -11.25 0.94 -8.13
C GLU A 121 -10.82 1.76 -9.35
N THR A 122 -11.74 2.60 -9.82
CA THR A 122 -11.44 3.79 -10.65
C THR A 122 -10.87 3.57 -12.06
N GLN A 123 -11.32 2.57 -12.81
CA GLN A 123 -11.29 2.73 -14.27
C GLN A 123 -12.40 3.70 -14.66
N ALA A 124 -12.10 5.00 -14.64
CA ALA A 124 -12.99 6.00 -15.23
C ALA A 124 -13.17 5.66 -16.70
N CYS A 125 -14.32 5.11 -17.06
CA CYS A 125 -14.75 5.02 -18.43
C CYS A 125 -15.00 6.45 -18.92
N THR A 126 -14.09 6.97 -19.74
CA THR A 126 -14.32 8.23 -20.43
C THR A 126 -15.07 7.91 -21.71
N ASP A 127 -16.25 8.49 -21.84
CA ASP A 127 -17.02 8.49 -23.08
C ASP A 127 -17.08 9.93 -23.60
N SER A 128 -16.65 10.15 -24.84
CA SER A 128 -16.51 11.51 -25.38
C SER A 128 -17.85 12.17 -25.73
N ASP A 129 -18.94 11.40 -25.81
CA ASP A 129 -20.29 11.89 -26.10
C ASP A 129 -21.32 11.60 -24.98
N GLY A 130 -20.87 10.98 -23.88
CA GLY A 130 -21.67 10.78 -22.66
C GLY A 130 -22.67 9.62 -22.72
N GLY A 131 -22.53 8.67 -23.65
CA GLY A 131 -23.34 7.44 -23.70
C GLY A 131 -23.62 6.99 -25.14
N SER A 132 -24.67 6.19 -25.37
CA SER A 132 -25.01 5.65 -26.71
C SER A 132 -25.61 6.69 -27.68
N ASN A 133 -24.92 7.81 -27.93
CA ASN A 133 -25.33 8.80 -28.91
C ASN A 133 -24.80 8.43 -30.31
N TYR A 134 -25.55 7.59 -31.00
CA TYR A 134 -25.25 7.08 -32.34
C TYR A 134 -25.16 8.14 -33.47
N TYR A 135 -25.36 9.42 -33.16
CA TYR A 135 -25.21 10.53 -34.10
C TYR A 135 -23.91 11.33 -33.94
N VAL A 136 -23.14 11.07 -32.88
CA VAL A 136 -21.89 11.77 -32.57
C VAL A 136 -20.79 10.75 -32.51
N LYS A 137 -19.64 11.06 -33.11
CA LYS A 137 -18.46 10.19 -33.01
C LYS A 137 -17.98 10.14 -31.55
N GLY A 138 -18.23 9.02 -30.88
CA GLY A 138 -17.79 8.66 -29.54
C GLY A 138 -16.45 7.92 -29.47
N THR A 139 -15.80 7.96 -28.32
CA THR A 139 -14.63 7.14 -28.00
C THR A 139 -14.74 6.72 -26.54
N THR A 140 -14.79 5.41 -26.32
CA THR A 140 -14.79 4.82 -24.99
C THR A 140 -13.40 4.29 -24.67
N LYS A 141 -12.90 4.59 -23.47
CA LYS A 141 -11.63 4.06 -22.96
C LYS A 141 -11.89 3.29 -21.66
N GLY A 142 -11.57 2.00 -21.65
CA GLY A 142 -11.75 1.12 -20.50
C GLY A 142 -10.59 0.14 -20.32
N ILE A 143 -10.82 -0.92 -19.54
CA ILE A 143 -9.83 -1.99 -19.29
C ILE A 143 -9.45 -2.75 -20.57
N ASP A 144 -10.38 -2.85 -21.53
CA ASP A 144 -10.18 -3.56 -22.81
C ASP A 144 -9.53 -2.67 -23.89
N GLY A 145 -9.05 -1.48 -23.51
CA GLY A 145 -8.46 -0.50 -24.41
C GLY A 145 -9.45 0.57 -24.88
N THR A 146 -9.07 1.26 -25.97
CA THR A 146 -9.88 2.32 -26.57
C THR A 146 -10.71 1.74 -27.71
N LYS A 147 -12.03 1.96 -27.67
CA LYS A 147 -12.94 1.67 -28.79
C LYS A 147 -13.49 2.99 -29.31
N THR A 148 -13.52 3.13 -30.64
CA THR A 148 -14.02 4.31 -31.33
C THR A 148 -15.15 3.86 -32.24
N ASP A 149 -16.24 4.59 -32.25
CA ASP A 149 -17.33 4.37 -33.18
C ASP A 149 -16.97 4.90 -34.59
N TYR A 150 -17.73 4.45 -35.58
CA TYR A 150 -17.54 4.87 -36.96
C TYR A 150 -18.90 5.16 -37.61
N CYS A 151 -19.06 6.38 -38.14
CA CYS A 151 -20.24 6.76 -38.90
C CYS A 151 -20.14 6.20 -40.33
N GLY A 152 -20.73 5.04 -40.58
CA GLY A 152 -20.87 4.44 -41.92
C GLY A 152 -22.19 4.80 -42.57
N LYS A 153 -22.18 5.10 -43.88
CA LYS A 153 -23.39 5.12 -44.71
C LYS A 153 -23.65 3.71 -45.24
N GLU A 154 -24.17 2.84 -44.39
CA GLU A 154 -24.94 1.62 -44.71
C GLU A 154 -25.17 0.85 -43.40
N GLU A 155 -26.29 0.14 -43.35
CA GLU A 155 -27.03 -0.34 -42.16
C GLU A 155 -26.23 -0.75 -40.91
N GLY A 156 -26.57 -0.12 -39.77
CA GLY A 156 -26.38 -0.68 -38.43
C GLY A 156 -25.03 -0.39 -37.75
N VAL A 157 -24.98 0.64 -36.92
CA VAL A 157 -23.91 0.81 -35.91
C VAL A 157 -24.09 -0.31 -34.88
N SER A 158 -23.14 -1.25 -34.80
CA SER A 158 -23.17 -2.34 -33.83
C SER A 158 -22.05 -2.20 -32.79
N ASP A 159 -22.44 -2.14 -31.52
CA ASP A 159 -21.53 -2.17 -30.36
C ASP A 159 -21.24 -3.61 -29.89
N ASN A 160 -21.24 -4.61 -30.79
CA ASN A 160 -21.10 -6.01 -30.40
C ASN A 160 -19.69 -6.56 -30.69
N PRO A 161 -18.91 -6.97 -29.67
CA PRO A 161 -17.59 -7.58 -29.88
C PRO A 161 -17.62 -9.02 -30.43
N ASN A 162 -18.78 -9.56 -30.82
CA ASN A 162 -18.93 -10.96 -31.28
C ASN A 162 -19.63 -11.17 -32.64
N GLN A 163 -19.62 -10.19 -33.55
CA GLN A 163 -20.03 -10.44 -34.93
C GLN A 163 -18.80 -10.80 -35.79
N LEU A 164 -18.57 -12.10 -35.93
CA LEU A 164 -17.84 -12.68 -37.06
C LEU A 164 -18.68 -12.44 -38.33
N VAL A 165 -18.07 -11.87 -39.35
CA VAL A 165 -18.47 -12.10 -40.75
C VAL A 165 -17.79 -13.36 -41.23
#